data_AF-M0HL09-F1
#
_entry.id   AF-M0HL09-F1
#
_cell.length_a   1.000
_cell.length_b   1.000
_cell.length_c   1.000
_cell.angle_alpha   90.00
_cell.angle_beta   90.00
_cell.angle_gamma   90.00
#
_symmetry.space_group_name_H-M   'P 1'
#
loop_
_entity.id
_entity.type
_entity.pdbx_description
1 polymer ?
#
loop_
_entity_poly.entity_id
_entity_poly.type
_entity_poly.pdbx_seq_one_letter_code
_entity_poly.pdbx_strand_id
1 'polypeptide(L)'
;MSDDEINDRLSRRFGGDSADDQDDTTENPENDMNAENAVTVRNPWDAESVKSAWNGVTVYLPDAMKDRLDKQYDRLNYECDFEVLKDRHLKPLVVEHGLDAVEEMEPDDVQEALDDLERRYSIEQTDA
;
A
#
# COMPACT_ATOMS: atom_id res chain seq x y z
N MET A 1 42.88 5.10 -27.91
CA MET A 1 42.11 4.20 -27.02
C MET A 1 40.90 3.80 -27.84
N SER A 2 40.83 2.54 -28.23
CA SER A 2 39.86 2.05 -29.20
C SER A 2 38.63 1.51 -28.46
N ASP A 3 37.43 1.67 -29.02
CA ASP A 3 36.16 1.26 -28.43
C ASP A 3 36.12 -0.23 -28.01
N ASP A 4 36.94 -1.08 -28.60
CA ASP A 4 37.09 -2.50 -28.25
C ASP A 4 37.54 -2.74 -26.79
N GLU A 5 38.41 -1.87 -26.26
CA GLU A 5 38.95 -2.03 -24.90
C GLU A 5 37.91 -1.74 -23.80
N ILE A 6 36.89 -0.93 -24.14
CA ILE A 6 35.78 -0.57 -23.25
C ILE A 6 34.74 -1.71 -23.24
N ASN A 7 34.48 -2.31 -24.40
CA ASN A 7 33.53 -3.42 -24.55
C ASN A 7 33.99 -4.68 -23.79
N ASP A 8 35.28 -5.03 -23.87
CA ASP A 8 35.85 -6.17 -23.12
C ASP A 8 35.72 -6.03 -21.60
N ARG A 9 35.77 -4.78 -21.09
CA ARG A 9 35.57 -4.48 -19.67
C ARG A 9 34.11 -4.62 -19.24
N LEU A 10 33.16 -4.30 -20.11
CA LEU A 10 31.73 -4.44 -19.87
C LEU A 10 31.28 -5.90 -19.94
N SER A 11 31.78 -6.67 -20.91
CA SER A 11 31.46 -8.09 -21.06
C SER A 11 31.93 -8.94 -19.87
N ARG A 12 33.07 -8.62 -19.24
CA ARG A 12 33.52 -9.35 -18.02
C ARG A 12 32.71 -9.05 -16.76
N ARG A 13 32.00 -7.93 -16.71
CA ARG A 13 31.19 -7.54 -15.54
C ARG A 13 29.75 -8.06 -15.62
N PHE A 14 29.25 -8.31 -16.83
CA PHE A 14 27.85 -8.68 -17.09
C PHE A 14 27.66 -9.97 -17.88
N GLY A 15 28.73 -10.68 -18.29
CA GLY A 15 28.67 -11.86 -19.15
C GLY A 15 29.26 -13.11 -18.52
N GLY A 16 28.38 -13.92 -17.93
CA GLY A 16 28.62 -15.29 -17.47
C GLY A 16 27.44 -15.65 -16.58
N ASP A 17 26.40 -16.36 -17.02
CA ASP A 17 26.36 -17.51 -17.93
C ASP A 17 24.93 -17.61 -18.53
N SER A 18 24.78 -18.20 -19.71
CA SER A 18 23.53 -18.35 -20.47
C SER A 18 23.25 -19.83 -20.77
N ALA A 19 22.04 -20.32 -20.48
CA ALA A 19 21.28 -21.38 -21.19
C ALA A 19 20.02 -21.71 -20.33
N ASP A 20 18.82 -21.37 -20.79
CA ASP A 20 17.92 -22.21 -21.61
C ASP A 20 17.36 -23.42 -20.84
N ASP A 21 16.14 -23.27 -20.31
CA ASP A 21 15.16 -24.36 -20.24
C ASP A 21 13.74 -23.74 -20.22
N GLN A 22 12.98 -23.99 -21.28
CA GLN A 22 11.53 -23.80 -21.27
C GLN A 22 10.92 -24.96 -20.49
N ASP A 23 10.19 -24.67 -19.41
CA ASP A 23 9.12 -25.59 -18.98
C ASP A 23 7.88 -24.79 -18.59
N ASP A 24 6.78 -25.24 -19.18
CA ASP A 24 5.44 -24.67 -19.12
C ASP A 24 4.79 -25.30 -17.88
N THR A 25 4.73 -24.59 -16.76
CA THR A 25 3.89 -25.02 -15.64
C THR A 25 3.17 -23.82 -15.04
N THR A 26 1.87 -23.78 -15.34
CA THR A 26 0.88 -22.99 -14.61
C THR A 26 0.88 -23.46 -13.16
N GLU A 27 1.61 -22.78 -12.29
CA GLU A 27 1.49 -22.94 -10.84
C GLU A 27 1.19 -21.59 -10.19
N ASN A 28 -0.06 -21.50 -9.75
CA ASN A 28 -0.60 -20.53 -8.82
C ASN A 28 0.35 -20.40 -7.61
N PRO A 29 0.87 -19.22 -7.23
CA PRO A 29 1.56 -19.10 -5.96
C PRO A 29 0.49 -19.14 -4.88
N GLU A 30 0.33 -20.34 -4.36
CA GLU A 30 -0.35 -20.64 -3.11
C GLU A 30 0.15 -19.67 -2.05
N ASN A 31 -0.85 -19.04 -1.45
CA ASN A 31 -0.78 -18.05 -0.42
C ASN A 31 -0.40 -18.76 0.89
N ASP A 32 0.86 -19.17 1.05
CA ASP A 32 1.23 -20.00 2.20
C ASP A 32 2.72 -19.93 2.54
N MET A 33 3.20 -18.78 3.03
CA MET A 33 4.43 -18.72 3.84
C MET A 33 4.38 -17.56 4.85
N ASN A 34 3.67 -17.73 5.95
CA ASN A 34 4.11 -17.18 7.23
C ASN A 34 3.50 -17.96 8.41
N ALA A 35 3.96 -19.20 8.57
CA ALA A 35 3.62 -20.04 9.71
C ALA A 35 4.84 -20.28 10.60
N GLU A 36 5.62 -19.25 10.95
CA GLU A 36 6.73 -19.43 11.90
C GLU A 36 6.81 -18.27 12.91
N ASN A 37 6.51 -18.62 14.18
CA ASN A 37 6.39 -17.80 15.38
C ASN A 37 5.02 -17.17 15.65
N ALA A 38 4.01 -18.02 15.87
CA ALA A 38 2.80 -17.62 16.60
C ALA A 38 3.15 -17.32 18.08
N VAL A 39 3.81 -16.18 18.31
CA VAL A 39 3.58 -15.44 19.55
C VAL A 39 2.10 -15.09 19.49
N THR A 40 1.29 -15.76 20.32
CA THR A 40 -0.12 -15.42 20.47
C THR A 40 -0.21 -14.03 21.10
N VAL A 41 -0.10 -13.00 20.28
CA VAL A 41 -0.34 -11.63 20.71
C VAL A 41 -1.82 -11.56 21.03
N ARG A 42 -2.16 -11.40 22.31
CA ARG A 42 -3.57 -11.35 22.77
C ARG A 42 -4.32 -10.16 22.19
N ASN A 43 -3.59 -9.09 21.88
CA ASN A 43 -4.10 -7.89 21.27
C ASN A 43 -3.18 -7.52 20.09
N PRO A 44 -3.66 -7.49 18.84
CA PRO A 44 -2.82 -7.19 17.68
C PRO A 44 -2.01 -5.88 17.81
N TRP A 45 -2.48 -4.94 18.63
CA TRP A 45 -1.82 -3.66 18.91
C TRP A 45 -0.55 -3.75 19.77
N ASP A 46 -0.37 -4.84 20.53
CA ASP A 46 0.80 -5.09 21.38
C ASP A 46 1.98 -5.70 20.60
N ALA A 47 1.80 -5.97 19.30
CA ALA A 47 2.86 -6.53 18.48
C ALA A 47 4.02 -5.53 18.27
N GLU A 48 5.25 -6.04 18.31
CA GLU A 48 6.45 -5.24 18.02
C GLU A 48 6.38 -4.62 16.62
N SER A 49 5.95 -5.38 15.62
CA SER A 49 5.78 -4.91 14.25
C SER A 49 4.36 -5.14 13.73
N VAL A 50 3.79 -4.12 13.09
CA VAL A 50 2.50 -4.21 12.41
C VAL A 50 2.52 -5.28 11.32
N LYS A 51 3.64 -5.38 10.59
CA LYS A 51 3.79 -6.33 9.47
C LYS A 51 3.81 -7.80 9.89
N SER A 52 4.21 -8.09 11.13
CA SER A 52 4.26 -9.47 11.63
C SER A 52 2.95 -9.93 12.25
N ALA A 53 2.07 -8.99 12.63
CA ALA A 53 0.84 -9.29 13.34
C ALA A 53 -0.44 -9.03 12.55
N TRP A 54 -0.41 -8.14 11.55
CA TRP A 54 -1.60 -7.70 10.82
C TRP A 54 -1.53 -8.08 9.34
N ASN A 55 -2.71 -8.35 8.76
CA ASN A 55 -2.84 -8.60 7.33
C ASN A 55 -2.84 -7.27 6.57
N GLY A 56 -1.84 -7.08 5.71
CA GLY A 56 -1.71 -5.86 4.92
C GLY A 56 -2.75 -5.80 3.79
N VAL A 57 -3.51 -4.71 3.72
CA VAL A 57 -4.39 -4.38 2.59
C VAL A 57 -3.80 -3.20 1.83
N THR A 58 -3.62 -3.35 0.52
CA THR A 58 -3.18 -2.25 -0.34
C THR A 58 -4.40 -1.57 -0.95
N VAL A 59 -4.52 -0.26 -0.74
CA VAL A 59 -5.58 0.58 -1.31
C VAL A 59 -4.96 1.66 -2.20
N TYR A 60 -5.59 1.91 -3.35
CA TYR A 60 -5.19 2.99 -4.26
C TYR A 60 -6.10 4.19 -4.03
N LEU A 61 -5.51 5.36 -3.86
CA LEU A 61 -6.23 6.61 -3.62
C LEU A 61 -5.85 7.62 -4.71
N PRO A 62 -6.80 8.44 -5.21
CA PRO A 62 -6.46 9.62 -6.00
C PRO A 62 -5.48 10.52 -5.23
N ASP A 63 -4.56 11.18 -5.94
CA ASP A 63 -3.51 12.00 -5.32
C ASP A 63 -4.07 13.04 -4.35
N ALA A 64 -5.12 13.76 -4.75
CA ALA A 64 -5.79 14.74 -3.90
C ALA A 64 -6.41 14.13 -2.62
N MET A 65 -6.86 12.87 -2.69
CA MET A 65 -7.37 12.14 -1.52
C MET A 65 -6.22 11.69 -0.61
N LYS A 66 -5.14 11.16 -1.20
CA LYS A 66 -3.92 10.81 -0.47
C LYS A 66 -3.34 12.03 0.24
N ASP A 67 -3.26 13.17 -0.43
CA ASP A 67 -2.77 14.43 0.15
C ASP A 67 -3.65 14.91 1.30
N ARG A 68 -4.97 14.70 1.21
CA ARG A 68 -5.88 15.00 2.32
C ARG A 68 -5.60 14.11 3.52
N LEU A 69 -5.37 12.81 3.31
CA LEU A 69 -5.00 11.87 4.37
C LEU A 69 -3.67 12.27 5.02
N ASP A 70 -2.67 12.64 4.21
CA ASP A 70 -1.35 13.08 4.68
C ASP A 70 -1.45 14.38 5.50
N LYS A 71 -2.26 15.35 5.06
CA LYS A 71 -2.54 16.56 5.85
C LYS A 71 -3.19 16.27 7.20
N GLN A 72 -4.12 15.30 7.27
CA GLN A 72 -4.70 14.91 8.55
C GLN A 72 -3.67 14.22 9.45
N TYR A 73 -2.78 13.42 8.87
CA TYR A 73 -1.66 12.84 9.61
C TYR A 73 -0.77 13.92 10.25
N ASP A 74 -0.33 14.89 9.45
CA ASP A 74 0.53 15.98 9.92
C ASP A 74 -0.16 16.82 11.00
N ARG A 75 -1.45 17.11 10.79
CA ARG A 75 -2.29 17.81 11.77
C ARG A 75 -2.35 17.07 13.11
N LEU A 76 -2.65 15.76 13.08
CA LEU A 76 -2.75 14.96 14.32
C LEU A 76 -1.40 14.84 15.02
N ASN A 77 -0.31 14.68 14.27
CA ASN A 77 1.04 14.70 14.84
C ASN A 77 1.39 16.03 15.52
N TYR A 78 0.81 17.14 15.05
CA TYR A 78 1.01 18.45 15.65
C TYR A 78 0.08 18.73 16.83
N GLU A 79 -1.16 18.26 16.77
CA GLU A 79 -2.22 18.56 17.76
C GLU A 79 -2.28 17.56 18.92
N CYS A 80 -1.81 16.32 18.74
CA CYS A 80 -1.85 15.29 19.79
C CYS A 80 -0.61 15.32 20.67
N ASP A 81 -0.80 15.05 21.97
CA ASP A 81 0.29 14.93 22.95
C ASP A 81 1.08 13.61 22.86
N PHE A 82 0.74 12.75 21.90
CA PHE A 82 1.38 11.46 21.67
C PHE A 82 1.76 11.29 20.20
N GLU A 83 2.77 10.44 19.94
CA GLU A 83 3.22 10.16 18.58
C GLU A 83 2.14 9.39 17.80
N VAL A 84 1.67 9.96 16.70
CA VAL A 84 0.73 9.30 15.80
C VAL A 84 1.53 8.55 14.74
N LEU A 85 1.38 7.23 14.71
CA LEU A 85 1.99 6.37 13.70
C LEU A 85 0.99 6.18 12.55
N LYS A 86 1.43 6.45 11.32
CA LYS A 86 0.53 6.42 10.15
C LYS A 86 -0.09 5.05 9.92
N ASP A 87 0.74 4.00 9.93
CA ASP A 87 0.29 2.62 9.66
C ASP A 87 -0.37 1.95 10.85
N ARG A 88 0.06 2.27 12.08
CA ARG A 88 -0.47 1.66 13.30
C ARG A 88 -1.71 2.38 13.83
N HIS A 89 -1.80 3.71 13.72
CA HIS A 89 -2.86 4.50 14.34
C HIS A 89 -3.82 5.08 13.29
N LEU A 90 -3.30 5.91 12.38
CA LEU A 90 -4.18 6.71 11.50
C LEU A 90 -4.94 5.86 10.48
N LYS A 91 -4.26 4.98 9.75
CA LYS A 91 -4.91 4.18 8.70
C LYS A 91 -6.03 3.28 9.25
N PRO A 92 -5.81 2.49 10.33
CA PRO A 92 -6.90 1.72 10.94
C PRO A 92 -8.04 2.60 11.43
N LEU A 93 -7.75 3.75 12.05
CA LEU A 93 -8.77 4.68 12.52
C LEU A 93 -9.67 5.19 11.39
N VAL A 94 -9.08 5.57 10.25
CA VAL A 94 -9.82 6.03 9.07
C VAL A 94 -10.65 4.90 8.47
N VAL A 95 -10.13 3.67 8.43
CA VAL A 95 -10.87 2.52 7.92
C VAL A 95 -12.06 2.20 8.83
N GLU A 96 -11.86 2.11 10.14
CA GLU A 96 -12.94 1.80 11.08
C GLU A 96 -14.08 2.83 11.01
N HIS A 97 -13.76 4.12 11.10
CA HIS A 97 -14.78 5.17 10.99
C HIS A 97 -15.40 5.25 9.59
N GLY A 98 -14.67 4.85 8.55
CA GLY A 98 -15.21 4.74 7.19
C GLY A 98 -16.19 3.57 7.06
N LEU A 99 -15.92 2.44 7.72
CA LEU A 99 -16.81 1.29 7.75
C LEU A 99 -18.09 1.61 8.52
N ASP A 100 -17.98 2.23 9.70
CA ASP A 100 -19.14 2.72 10.47
C ASP A 100 -20.03 3.62 9.60
N ALA A 101 -19.41 4.58 8.92
CA ALA A 101 -20.14 5.52 8.06
C ALA A 101 -20.86 4.82 6.89
N VAL A 102 -20.26 3.77 6.32
CA VAL A 102 -20.88 2.99 5.23
C VAL A 102 -21.96 2.05 5.76
N GLU A 103 -21.80 1.47 6.96
CA GLU A 103 -22.80 0.61 7.60
C GLU A 103 -24.10 1.37 7.91
N GLU A 104 -23.99 2.66 8.24
CA GLU A 104 -25.14 3.52 8.53
C GLU A 104 -25.90 4.02 7.27
N MET A 105 -25.37 3.81 6.06
CA MET A 105 -25.99 4.29 4.81
C MET A 105 -27.05 3.33 4.27
N GLU A 106 -28.16 3.88 3.76
CA GLU A 106 -29.08 3.08 2.94
C GLU A 106 -28.47 2.81 1.55
N PRO A 107 -28.92 1.76 0.84
CA PRO A 107 -28.34 1.41 -0.47
C PRO A 107 -28.33 2.55 -1.50
N ASP A 108 -29.38 3.38 -1.51
CA ASP A 108 -29.48 4.54 -2.41
C ASP A 108 -28.49 5.65 -2.00
N ASP A 109 -28.25 5.85 -0.70
CA ASP A 109 -27.29 6.84 -0.17
C ASP A 109 -25.85 6.46 -0.52
N VAL A 110 -25.53 5.16 -0.55
CA VAL A 110 -24.21 4.67 -0.98
C VAL A 110 -23.93 5.08 -2.43
N GLN A 111 -24.93 4.95 -3.31
CA GLN A 111 -24.76 5.34 -4.71
C GLN A 111 -24.52 6.85 -4.84
N GLU A 112 -25.31 7.68 -4.14
CA GLU A 112 -25.11 9.13 -4.13
C GLU A 112 -23.72 9.51 -3.58
N ALA A 113 -23.29 8.86 -2.50
CA ALA A 113 -21.97 9.09 -1.90
C ALA A 113 -20.82 8.73 -2.84
N LEU A 114 -20.96 7.67 -3.64
CA LEU A 114 -19.98 7.30 -4.67
C LEU A 114 -19.93 8.32 -5.81
N ASP A 115 -21.08 8.74 -6.34
CA ASP A 115 -21.16 9.76 -7.39
C ASP A 115 -20.52 11.08 -6.94
N ASP A 116 -20.77 11.48 -5.69
CA ASP A 116 -20.16 12.66 -5.07
C ASP A 116 -18.65 12.51 -4.85
N LEU A 117 -18.20 11.31 -4.47
CA LEU A 117 -16.78 11.00 -4.31
C LEU A 117 -16.04 11.08 -5.65
N GLU A 118 -16.61 10.47 -6.69
CA GLU A 118 -16.10 10.53 -8.05
C GLU A 118 -16.06 11.97 -8.56
N ARG A 119 -17.13 12.75 -8.40
CA ARG A 119 -17.16 14.16 -8.81
C ARG A 119 -16.11 14.99 -8.06
N ARG A 120 -15.92 14.77 -6.76
CA ARG A 120 -14.98 15.53 -5.93
C ARG A 120 -13.53 15.29 -6.31
N TYR A 121 -13.20 14.06 -6.69
CA TYR A 121 -11.83 13.66 -7.02
C TYR A 121 -11.61 13.43 -8.52
N SER A 122 -12.62 13.70 -9.34
CA SER A 122 -12.48 13.84 -10.77
C SER A 122 -11.49 14.95 -11.04
N ILE A 123 -10.41 14.58 -11.72
CA ILE A 123 -9.43 15.52 -12.23
C ILE A 123 -10.15 16.23 -13.38
N GLU A 124 -10.88 17.31 -13.10
CA GLU A 124 -11.14 18.27 -14.15
C GLU A 124 -9.76 18.71 -14.61
N GLN A 125 -9.37 18.28 -15.82
CA GLN A 125 -8.27 18.89 -16.55
C GLN A 125 -8.57 20.38 -16.52
N THR A 126 -7.91 21.09 -15.61
CA THR A 126 -7.91 22.54 -15.61
C THR A 126 -7.01 22.87 -16.79
N ASP A 127 -7.64 22.92 -17.96
CA ASP A 127 -7.08 23.36 -19.22
C ASP A 127 -6.60 24.81 -19.05
N ALA A 128 -5.41 25.08 -19.61
CA ALA A 128 -4.71 26.36 -19.78
C ALA A 128 -3.84 26.88 -18.63
#